data_AF-A0A9E3VJ26-F1
#
_entry.id   AF-A0A9E3VJ26-F1
#
_cell.length_a   1.000
_cell.length_b   1.000
_cell.length_c   1.000
_cell.angle_alpha   90.00
_cell.angle_beta   90.00
_cell.angle_gamma   90.00
#
_symmetry.space_group_name_H-M   'P 1'
#
loop_
_entity.id
_entity.type
_entity.pdbx_description
1 polymer ?
#
loop_
_entity_poly.entity_id
_entity_poly.type
_entity_poly.pdbx_seq_one_letter_code
_entity_poly.pdbx_strand_id
1 'polypeptide(L)'
;MTSKHSYYWLALFAFCFATFQLIIDVIRPNYNGDSATVNYLLGIAPNFLPAIGIPALFIVLIPQLKRTNKWLNENVHITANVISTSGLISWEFIQATSTKLYFDWNDIFWTLIGALVFQLIWMLAPEAYKQTYSVTRPENGSH
;
A
#
# COMPACT_ATOMS: atom_id res chain seq x y z
N MET A 1 9.00 16.88 5.45
CA MET A 1 7.91 16.09 6.04
C MET A 1 7.62 16.58 7.45
N THR A 2 6.40 17.02 7.71
CA THR A 2 5.91 17.28 9.07
C THR A 2 5.65 15.93 9.73
N SER A 3 5.95 15.81 11.03
CA SER A 3 5.82 14.54 11.75
C SER A 3 4.41 13.94 11.64
N LYS A 4 3.37 14.80 11.69
CA LYS A 4 1.95 14.43 11.58
C LYS A 4 1.61 13.72 10.26
N HIS A 5 2.16 14.15 9.13
CA HIS A 5 1.94 13.50 7.83
C HIS A 5 2.47 12.07 7.84
N SER A 6 3.73 11.90 8.25
CA SER A 6 4.38 10.59 8.27
C SER A 6 3.67 9.63 9.23
N TYR A 7 3.23 10.10 10.41
CA TYR A 7 2.51 9.25 11.36
C TYR A 7 1.17 8.74 10.82
N TYR A 8 0.42 9.56 10.08
CA TYR A 8 -0.85 9.13 9.50
C TYR A 8 -0.66 7.93 8.55
N TRP A 9 0.25 8.05 7.59
CA TRP A 9 0.50 7.01 6.60
C TRP A 9 1.20 5.78 7.21
N LEU A 10 2.10 5.97 8.18
CA LEU A 10 2.70 4.87 8.92
C LEU A 10 1.67 4.14 9.79
N ALA A 11 0.70 4.84 10.38
CA ALA A 11 -0.37 4.22 11.14
C ALA A 11 -1.27 3.36 10.24
N LEU A 12 -1.61 3.85 9.04
CA LEU A 12 -2.36 3.07 8.05
C LEU A 12 -1.58 1.81 7.64
N PHE A 13 -0.29 1.95 7.32
CA PHE A 13 0.58 0.81 7.03
C PHE A 13 0.62 -0.18 8.19
N ALA A 14 0.88 0.30 9.41
CA ALA A 14 0.98 -0.53 10.60
C ALA A 14 -0.32 -1.27 10.88
N PHE A 15 -1.47 -0.62 10.71
CA PHE A 15 -2.78 -1.24 10.85
C PHE A 15 -3.00 -2.36 9.82
N CYS A 16 -2.74 -2.08 8.54
CA CYS A 16 -2.85 -3.09 7.48
C CYS A 16 -1.91 -4.28 7.73
N PHE A 17 -0.66 -4.00 8.09
CA PHE A 17 0.35 -5.02 8.35
C PHE A 17 0.02 -5.86 9.58
N ALA A 18 -0.35 -5.24 10.70
CA ALA A 18 -0.74 -5.96 11.91
C ALA A 18 -1.98 -6.84 11.68
N THR A 19 -2.97 -6.32 10.94
CA THR A 19 -4.17 -7.08 10.58
C THR A 19 -3.84 -8.24 9.64
N PHE A 20 -2.96 -8.02 8.67
CA PHE A 20 -2.46 -9.06 7.78
C PHE A 20 -1.79 -10.20 8.57
N GLN A 21 -0.86 -9.85 9.47
CA GLN A 21 -0.16 -10.83 10.32
C GLN A 21 -1.15 -11.59 11.22
N LEU A 22 -2.09 -10.88 11.85
CA LEU A 22 -3.13 -11.50 12.66
C LEU A 22 -3.97 -12.50 11.85
N ILE A 23 -4.35 -12.16 10.61
CA ILE A 23 -5.13 -13.05 9.76
C ILE A 23 -4.33 -14.28 9.37
N ILE A 24 -3.09 -14.11 8.89
CA ILE A 24 -2.27 -15.21 8.38
C ILE A 24 -1.79 -16.14 9.49
N ASP A 25 -1.32 -15.60 10.61
CA ASP A 25 -0.65 -16.39 11.64
C ASP A 25 -1.61 -16.91 12.71
N VAL A 26 -2.71 -16.20 12.96
CA VAL A 26 -3.60 -16.49 14.09
C VAL A 26 -4.98 -16.92 13.61
N ILE A 27 -5.66 -16.12 12.79
CA ILE A 27 -7.08 -16.40 12.49
C ILE A 27 -7.22 -17.56 11.50
N ARG A 28 -6.59 -17.45 10.33
CA ARG A 28 -6.75 -18.42 9.24
C ARG A 28 -6.33 -19.85 9.61
N PRO A 29 -5.18 -20.09 10.29
CA PRO A 29 -4.78 -21.45 10.66
C PRO A 29 -5.66 -22.09 11.74
N ASN A 30 -6.32 -21.28 12.56
CA ASN A 30 -7.14 -21.75 13.68
C ASN A 30 -8.65 -21.72 13.38
N TYR A 31 -9.05 -21.23 12.20
CA TYR A 31 -10.45 -21.17 11.80
C TYR A 31 -10.90 -22.51 11.20
N ASN A 32 -11.73 -23.25 11.95
CA ASN A 32 -12.30 -24.54 11.55
C ASN A 32 -13.80 -24.45 11.19
N GLY A 33 -14.29 -23.26 10.84
CA GLY A 33 -15.72 -23.05 10.56
C GLY A 33 -16.08 -23.36 9.10
N ASP A 34 -17.30 -23.88 8.90
CA ASP A 34 -17.79 -24.27 7.57
C ASP A 34 -18.32 -23.10 6.72
N SER A 35 -18.31 -21.86 7.25
CA SER A 35 -18.81 -20.70 6.51
C SER A 35 -17.93 -20.38 5.30
N ALA A 36 -18.45 -20.66 4.11
CA ALA A 36 -17.81 -20.35 2.84
C ALA A 36 -17.45 -18.85 2.70
N THR A 37 -18.31 -17.96 3.21
CA THR A 37 -18.05 -16.51 3.19
C THR A 37 -16.82 -16.14 4.01
N VAL A 38 -16.68 -16.70 5.22
CA VAL A 38 -15.52 -16.40 6.08
C VAL A 38 -14.24 -16.95 5.46
N ASN A 39 -14.29 -18.18 4.94
CA ASN A 39 -13.15 -18.78 4.25
C ASN A 39 -12.70 -17.97 3.03
N TYR A 40 -13.66 -17.44 2.25
CA TYR A 40 -13.37 -16.55 1.13
C TYR A 40 -12.69 -15.26 1.58
N LEU A 41 -13.25 -14.57 2.59
CA LEU A 41 -12.68 -13.31 3.11
C LEU A 41 -11.27 -13.51 3.69
N LEU A 42 -11.03 -14.61 4.41
CA LEU A 42 -9.70 -14.96 4.92
C LEU A 42 -8.72 -15.32 3.79
N GLY A 43 -9.22 -15.84 2.67
CA GLY A 43 -8.43 -16.16 1.48
C GLY A 43 -7.89 -14.93 0.78
N ILE A 44 -8.70 -13.87 0.63
CA ILE A 44 -8.37 -12.66 -0.14
C ILE A 44 -7.66 -11.57 0.68
N ALA A 45 -7.83 -11.57 2.00
CA ALA A 45 -7.23 -10.58 2.90
C ALA A 45 -5.69 -10.42 2.76
N PRO A 46 -4.93 -11.51 2.50
CA PRO A 46 -3.48 -11.45 2.29
C PRO A 46 -3.04 -10.58 1.10
N ASN A 47 -3.91 -10.38 0.12
CA ASN A 47 -3.63 -9.55 -1.05
C ASN A 47 -4.26 -8.17 -0.93
N PHE A 48 -5.49 -8.10 -0.40
CA PHE A 48 -6.19 -6.84 -0.18
C PHE A 48 -5.48 -5.90 0.79
N LEU A 49 -5.02 -6.41 1.95
CA LEU A 49 -4.42 -5.57 3.00
C LEU A 49 -3.07 -4.96 2.59
N PRO A 50 -2.11 -5.71 2.02
CA PRO A 50 -0.87 -5.13 1.52
C PRO A 50 -1.08 -4.15 0.38
N ALA A 51 -2.08 -4.36 -0.47
CA ALA A 51 -2.42 -3.42 -1.54
C ALA A 51 -2.86 -2.03 -1.03
N ILE A 52 -3.26 -1.92 0.24
CA ILE A 52 -3.52 -0.64 0.91
C ILE A 52 -2.29 -0.17 1.72
N GLY A 53 -1.67 -1.09 2.47
CA GLY A 53 -0.61 -0.76 3.41
C GLY A 53 0.72 -0.37 2.74
N ILE A 54 1.15 -1.11 1.73
CA ILE A 54 2.45 -0.88 1.07
C ILE A 54 2.50 0.50 0.38
N PRO A 55 1.48 0.95 -0.39
CA PRO A 55 1.48 2.31 -0.91
C PRO A 55 1.57 3.36 0.20
N ALA A 56 0.90 3.16 1.34
CA ALA A 56 0.98 4.06 2.49
C ALA A 56 2.41 4.16 3.06
N LEU A 57 3.14 3.04 3.11
CA LEU A 57 4.56 3.05 3.46
C LEU A 57 5.38 3.85 2.42
N PHE A 58 5.13 3.64 1.13
CA PHE A 58 5.87 4.31 0.05
C PHE A 58 5.60 5.82 -0.03
N ILE A 59 4.42 6.31 0.37
CA ILE A 59 4.18 7.75 0.56
C ILE A 59 5.24 8.37 1.48
N VAL A 60 5.69 7.63 2.50
CA VAL A 60 6.68 8.11 3.47
C VAL A 60 8.11 7.93 2.95
N LEU A 61 8.39 6.81 2.27
CA LEU A 61 9.75 6.45 1.86
C LEU A 61 10.20 7.11 0.56
N ILE A 62 9.35 7.20 -0.47
CA ILE A 62 9.73 7.73 -1.79
C ILE A 62 10.37 9.13 -1.68
N PRO A 63 9.81 10.06 -0.89
CA PRO A 63 10.39 11.40 -0.80
C PRO A 63 11.70 11.47 -0.04
N GLN A 64 12.02 10.48 0.81
CA GLN A 64 13.31 10.41 1.49
C GLN A 64 14.46 10.11 0.53
N LEU A 65 14.17 9.61 -0.67
CA LEU A 65 15.16 9.37 -1.73
C LEU A 65 15.71 10.67 -2.34
N LYS A 66 15.26 11.85 -1.89
CA LYS A 66 15.73 13.20 -2.30
C LYS A 66 15.83 13.38 -3.82
N ARG A 67 14.90 12.80 -4.57
CA ARG A 67 14.88 12.92 -6.04
C ARG A 67 14.36 14.29 -6.46
N THR A 68 15.00 14.90 -7.46
CA THR A 68 14.59 16.17 -8.08
C THR A 68 13.46 16.00 -9.12
N ASN A 69 12.90 14.80 -9.25
CA ASN A 69 11.88 14.50 -10.23
C ASN A 69 10.53 15.11 -9.81
N LYS A 70 10.05 16.07 -10.59
CA LYS A 70 8.76 16.76 -10.39
C LYS A 70 7.58 15.79 -10.26
N TRP A 71 7.51 14.78 -11.12
CA TRP A 71 6.43 13.80 -11.11
C TRP A 71 6.38 13.01 -9.80
N LEU A 72 7.54 12.54 -9.31
CA LEU A 72 7.61 11.79 -8.05
C LEU A 72 7.16 12.60 -6.85
N ASN A 73 7.35 13.92 -6.91
CA ASN A 73 6.99 14.84 -5.83
C ASN A 73 5.50 15.23 -5.86
N GLU A 74 4.93 15.46 -7.04
CA GLU A 74 3.53 15.86 -7.20
C GLU A 74 2.57 14.66 -7.20
N ASN A 75 3.02 13.51 -7.71
CA ASN A 75 2.21 12.30 -7.90
C ASN A 75 2.77 11.12 -7.11
N VAL A 76 3.29 11.38 -5.91
CA VAL A 76 3.85 10.35 -5.02
C VAL A 76 2.85 9.23 -4.73
N HIS A 77 1.57 9.55 -4.57
CA HIS A 77 0.50 8.58 -4.32
C HIS A 77 0.24 7.65 -5.51
N ILE A 78 0.24 8.17 -6.73
CA ILE A 78 0.12 7.37 -7.95
C ILE A 78 1.34 6.46 -8.06
N THR A 79 2.54 7.02 -7.87
CA THR A 79 3.79 6.25 -7.96
C THR A 79 3.85 5.14 -6.91
N ALA A 80 3.54 5.46 -5.65
CA ALA A 80 3.48 4.49 -4.56
C ALA A 80 2.52 3.36 -4.86
N ASN A 81 1.32 3.68 -5.35
CA ASN A 81 0.31 2.69 -5.67
C ASN A 81 0.69 1.82 -6.87
N VAL A 82 1.28 2.40 -7.92
CA VAL A 82 1.75 1.66 -9.10
C VAL A 82 2.88 0.71 -8.74
N ILE A 83 3.88 1.16 -7.95
CA ILE A 83 5.00 0.31 -7.53
C ILE A 83 4.48 -0.84 -6.67
N SER A 84 3.62 -0.55 -5.70
CA SER A 84 3.02 -1.56 -4.82
C SER A 84 2.20 -2.58 -5.59
N THR A 85 1.24 -2.11 -6.39
CA THR A 85 0.32 -2.98 -7.14
C THR A 85 1.09 -3.85 -8.14
N SER A 86 2.05 -3.27 -8.87
CA SER A 86 2.92 -4.03 -9.77
C SER A 86 3.72 -5.10 -9.03
N GLY A 87 4.25 -4.77 -7.85
CA GLY A 87 4.98 -5.71 -7.00
C GLY A 87 4.12 -6.88 -6.53
N LEU A 88 2.91 -6.61 -6.05
CA LEU A 88 1.96 -7.63 -5.58
C LEU A 88 1.46 -8.52 -6.72
N ILE A 89 1.07 -7.93 -7.86
CA ILE A 89 0.66 -8.70 -9.03
C ILE A 89 1.82 -9.57 -9.54
N SER A 90 3.04 -9.03 -9.61
CA SER A 90 4.22 -9.80 -10.00
C SER A 90 4.47 -10.95 -9.03
N TRP A 91 4.24 -10.73 -7.73
CA TRP A 91 4.36 -11.77 -6.71
C TRP A 91 3.38 -12.92 -6.94
N GLU A 92 2.13 -12.63 -7.29
CA GLU A 92 1.13 -13.65 -7.66
C GLU A 92 1.56 -14.45 -8.91
N PHE A 93 2.12 -13.79 -9.92
CA PHE A 93 2.64 -14.51 -11.09
C PHE A 93 3.87 -15.38 -10.77
N ILE A 94 4.74 -14.95 -9.86
CA ILE A 94 5.86 -15.78 -9.41
C ILE A 94 5.34 -17.02 -8.67
N GLN A 95 4.28 -16.89 -7.88
CA GLN A 95 3.62 -18.03 -7.23
C GLN A 95 3.10 -19.04 -8.25
N ALA A 96 2.63 -18.61 -9.43
CA ALA A 96 2.23 -19.50 -10.52
C ALA A 96 3.34 -20.47 -10.97
N THR A 97 4.61 -20.11 -10.76
CA THR A 97 5.76 -20.96 -11.10
C THR A 97 6.26 -21.83 -9.95
N SER A 98 5.67 -21.68 -8.75
CA SER A 98 6.02 -22.43 -7.55
C SER A 98 5.21 -23.72 -7.45
N THR A 99 5.80 -24.77 -6.87
CA THR A 99 5.11 -26.03 -6.59
C THR A 99 4.32 -26.02 -5.28
N LYS A 100 4.41 -24.94 -4.49
CA LYS A 100 3.79 -24.83 -3.16
C LYS A 100 2.64 -23.84 -3.06
N LEU A 101 2.52 -22.91 -4.01
CA LEU A 101 1.53 -21.84 -4.01
C LEU A 101 0.86 -21.80 -5.38
N TYR A 102 -0.44 -21.52 -5.42
CA TYR A 102 -1.22 -21.49 -6.64
C TYR A 102 -1.63 -20.06 -6.95
N PHE A 103 -1.53 -19.69 -8.22
CA PHE A 103 -2.08 -18.45 -8.73
C PHE A 103 -3.61 -18.41 -8.56
N ASP A 104 -4.13 -17.32 -7.99
CA ASP A 104 -5.57 -17.08 -7.84
C ASP A 104 -5.99 -15.76 -8.51
N TRP A 105 -7.01 -15.82 -9.36
CA TRP A 105 -7.59 -14.62 -9.98
C TRP A 105 -8.27 -13.71 -8.96
N ASN A 106 -8.80 -14.26 -7.86
CA ASN A 106 -9.34 -13.45 -6.78
C ASN A 106 -8.26 -12.58 -6.15
N ASP A 107 -7.03 -13.09 -6.02
CA ASP A 107 -5.93 -12.35 -5.42
C ASP A 107 -5.53 -11.14 -6.27
N ILE A 108 -5.49 -11.29 -7.60
CA ILE A 108 -5.31 -10.15 -8.51
C ILE A 108 -6.47 -9.16 -8.36
N PHE A 109 -7.71 -9.64 -8.41
CA PHE A 109 -8.88 -8.78 -8.31
C PHE A 109 -8.87 -7.96 -7.01
N TRP A 110 -8.63 -8.61 -5.87
CA TRP A 110 -8.62 -7.96 -4.56
C TRP A 110 -7.38 -7.09 -4.33
N THR A 111 -6.26 -7.39 -4.98
CA THR A 111 -5.12 -6.46 -5.06
C THR A 111 -5.54 -5.15 -5.75
N LEU A 112 -6.26 -5.22 -6.88
CA LEU A 112 -6.75 -4.04 -7.59
C LEU A 112 -7.78 -3.27 -6.74
N ILE A 113 -8.69 -3.97 -6.06
CA ILE A 113 -9.65 -3.32 -5.14
C ILE A 113 -8.93 -2.63 -3.98
N GLY A 114 -7.90 -3.25 -3.39
CA GLY A 114 -7.08 -2.62 -2.35
C GLY A 114 -6.36 -1.37 -2.85
N ALA A 115 -5.80 -1.42 -4.06
CA ALA A 115 -5.18 -0.27 -4.71
C ALA A 115 -6.18 0.89 -4.94
N LEU A 116 -7.42 0.57 -5.34
CA LEU A 116 -8.49 1.57 -5.47
C LEU A 116 -8.88 2.16 -4.12
N VAL A 117 -9.01 1.33 -3.08
CA VAL A 117 -9.29 1.78 -1.71
C VAL A 117 -8.20 2.73 -1.21
N PHE A 118 -6.93 2.43 -1.48
CA PHE A 118 -5.84 3.35 -1.16
C PHE A 118 -6.00 4.70 -1.89
N GLN A 119 -6.38 4.72 -3.17
CA GLN A 119 -6.63 5.99 -3.88
C GLN A 119 -7.80 6.76 -3.26
N LEU A 120 -8.85 6.08 -2.84
CA LEU A 120 -9.98 6.71 -2.15
C LEU A 120 -9.55 7.30 -0.80
N ILE A 121 -8.76 6.56 -0.01
CA ILE A 121 -8.19 7.06 1.25
C ILE A 121 -7.34 8.30 0.98
N TRP A 122 -6.47 8.26 -0.03
CA TRP A 122 -5.71 9.44 -0.46
C TRP A 122 -6.62 10.60 -0.80
N MET A 123 -7.61 10.41 -1.68
CA MET A 123 -8.52 11.47 -2.11
C MET A 123 -9.25 12.12 -0.93
N LEU A 124 -9.72 11.32 0.02
CA LEU A 124 -10.49 11.76 1.20
C LEU A 124 -9.59 12.27 2.34
N ALA A 125 -8.29 11.98 2.33
CA ALA A 125 -7.39 12.44 3.37
C ALA A 125 -7.34 13.98 3.42
N PRO A 126 -7.31 14.59 4.60
CA PRO A 126 -7.08 16.02 4.75
C PRO A 126 -5.79 16.49 4.05
N GLU A 127 -5.80 17.68 3.45
CA GLU A 127 -4.62 18.27 2.76
C GLU A 127 -3.38 18.36 3.66
N ALA A 128 -3.57 18.52 4.97
CA ALA A 128 -2.49 18.49 5.96
C ALA A 128 -1.68 17.17 5.96
N TYR A 129 -2.27 16.08 5.45
CA TYR A 129 -1.66 14.75 5.34
C TYR A 129 -1.28 14.37 3.90
N LYS A 130 -1.44 15.25 2.91
CA LYS A 130 -1.09 14.97 1.50
C LYS A 130 0.23 15.57 1.03
N GLN A 131 0.92 16.33 1.88
CA GLN A 131 2.14 17.11 1.60
C GLN A 131 2.51 17.30 0.12
N THR A 132 2.23 18.49 -0.40
CA THR A 132 2.88 19.00 -1.61
C THR A 132 4.34 19.32 -1.28
N TYR A 133 5.29 18.67 -1.96
CA TYR A 133 6.68 19.12 -1.95
C TYR A 133 6.76 20.41 -2.75
N SER A 134 6.50 21.56 -2.11
CA SER A 134 6.92 22.83 -2.67
C SER A 134 8.44 22.78 -2.75
N VAL A 135 8.97 22.65 -3.97
CA VAL A 135 10.38 22.89 -4.26
C VAL A 135 10.67 24.28 -3.73
N THR A 136 11.34 24.38 -2.58
CA THR A 136 12.00 25.61 -2.19
C THR A 136 13.02 25.87 -3.28
N ARG A 137 12.67 26.75 -4.23
CA ARG A 137 13.67 27.40 -5.09
C ARG A 137 14.73 27.95 -4.13
N PRO A 138 16.03 27.68 -4.32
CA PRO A 138 17.01 28.49 -3.65
C PRO A 138 16.68 29.94 -3.99
N GLU A 139 16.50 30.78 -2.96
CA GLU A 139 16.45 32.20 -3.16
C GLU A 139 17.70 32.57 -3.96
N ASN A 140 17.49 33.24 -5.09
CA ASN A 140 18.58 33.80 -5.86
C ASN A 140 19.34 34.74 -4.92
N GLY A 141 20.45 34.25 -4.36
CA GLY A 141 21.44 35.06 -3.68
C GLY A 141 22.07 35.96 -4.72
N SER A 142 21.48 37.14 -4.90
CA SER A 142 22.12 38.26 -5.57
C SER A 142 23.28 38.75 -4.70
N HIS A 143 24.50 38.37 -5.07
CA HIS A 143 25.72 39.10 -4.77
C HIS A 143 26.66 39.01 -5.96
#